data_AF-A0A349KQK1-F1
#
_entry.id   AF-A0A349KQK1-F1
#
_cell.length_a   1.000
_cell.length_b   1.000
_cell.length_c   1.000
_cell.angle_alpha   90.00
_cell.angle_beta   90.00
_cell.angle_gamma   90.00
#
_symmetry.space_group_name_H-M   'P 1'
#
loop_
_entity.id
_entity.type
_entity.pdbx_description
1 polymer ?
#
loop_
_entity_poly.entity_id
_entity_poly.type
_entity_poly.pdbx_seq_one_letter_code
_entity_poly.pdbx_strand_id
1 'polypeptide(L)' 'MIGVVDNKAGGLVIIWISIVAGMVLVVMPMPQFVPVELGFLRPDWVAMVLVYWIMALPHRVGILTAWLAGIAVDVLLGS' A
#
# COMPACT_ATOMS: atom_id res chain seq x y z
N MET A 1 -15.27 35.45 0.16
CA MET A 1 -13.95 34.83 0.43
C MET A 1 -14.23 33.49 1.11
N ILE A 2 -14.48 32.43 0.33
CA ILE A 2 -14.62 31.08 0.87
C ILE A 2 -13.22 30.50 0.99
N GLY A 3 -12.79 30.24 2.22
CA GLY A 3 -11.52 29.59 2.48
C GLY A 3 -11.57 28.19 1.92
N VAL A 4 -10.91 27.96 0.79
CA VAL A 4 -10.52 26.61 0.36
C VAL A 4 -9.60 26.09 1.45
N VAL A 5 -10.13 25.23 2.31
CA VAL A 5 -9.32 24.47 3.26
C VAL A 5 -8.43 23.59 2.41
N ASP A 6 -7.19 24.02 2.26
CA ASP A 6 -6.17 23.32 1.49
C ASP A 6 -5.82 22.04 2.28
N ASN A 7 -6.55 20.96 2.02
CA ASN A 7 -6.50 19.73 2.80
C ASN A 7 -5.25 18.89 2.48
N LYS A 8 -4.07 19.50 2.65
CA LYS A 8 -2.78 18.81 2.46
C LYS A 8 -2.61 17.67 3.46
N ALA A 9 -3.20 17.78 4.65
CA ALA A 9 -3.18 16.74 5.68
C ALA A 9 -4.01 15.51 5.29
N GLY A 10 -5.20 15.69 4.72
CA GLY A 10 -6.07 14.59 4.31
C GLY A 10 -5.46 13.66 3.26
N GLY A 11 -4.71 14.22 2.31
CA GLY A 11 -4.04 13.42 1.28
C GLY A 11 -3.01 12.43 1.85
N LEU A 12 -2.24 12.83 2.86
CA LEU A 12 -1.25 11.95 3.51
C LEU A 12 -1.92 10.83 4.32
N VAL A 13 -3.01 11.13 5.01
CA VAL A 13 -3.78 10.13 5.78
C VAL A 13 -4.33 9.05 4.86
N ILE A 14 -4.88 9.43 3.70
CA ILE A 14 -5.44 8.47 2.73
C ILE A 14 -4.34 7.56 2.18
N ILE A 15 -3.15 8.09 1.88
CA ILE A 15 -2.00 7.30 1.43
C ILE A 15 -1.66 6.23 2.47
N TRP A 16 -1.45 6.62 3.73
CA TRP A 16 -1.09 5.67 4.78
C TRP A 16 -2.17 4.62 5.04
N ILE A 17 -3.45 5.01 5.07
CA ILE A 17 -4.56 4.05 5.20
C ILE A 17 -4.55 3.03 4.07
N SER A 18 -4.31 3.46 2.82
CA SER A 18 -4.27 2.53 1.68
C SER A 18 -3.07 1.58 1.73
N ILE A 19 -1.91 2.03 2.21
CA ILE A 19 -0.73 1.17 2.42
C ILE A 19 -1.02 0.12 3.49
N VAL A 20 -1.60 0.53 4.62
CA VAL A 20 -1.99 -0.38 5.70
C VAL A 20 -3.04 -1.39 5.20
N ALA A 21 -4.02 -0.96 4.41
CA ALA A 21 -4.98 -1.87 3.79
C ALA A 21 -4.29 -2.90 2.88
N GLY A 22 -3.30 -2.48 2.09
CA GLY A 22 -2.46 -3.38 1.30
C GLY A 22 -1.73 -4.41 2.18
N MET A 23 -1.16 -3.98 3.31
CA MET A 23 -0.49 -4.88 4.27
C MET A 23 -1.45 -5.91 4.88
N VAL A 24 -2.68 -5.51 5.22
CA VAL A 24 -3.70 -6.44 5.73
C VAL A 24 -4.02 -7.50 4.68
N LEU A 25 -4.17 -7.13 3.41
CA LEU A 25 -4.39 -8.08 2.31
C LEU A 25 -3.20 -9.04 2.10
N VAL A 26 -1.98 -8.59 2.41
CA VAL A 26 -0.76 -9.41 2.40
C VAL A 26 -0.68 -10.41 3.56
N VAL A 27 -1.43 -10.22 4.65
CA VAL A 27 -1.49 -11.21 5.75
C VAL A 27 -2.71 -12.14 5.62
N MET A 28 -3.77 -11.69 4.93
CA MET A 28 -4.98 -12.49 4.77
C MET A 28 -4.71 -13.85 4.10
N PRO A 29 -5.25 -14.95 4.67
CA PRO A 29 -5.11 -16.27 4.08
C PRO A 29 -5.86 -16.33 2.74
N MET A 30 -5.28 -17.05 1.79
CA MET A 30 -5.94 -17.33 0.52
C MET A 30 -7.25 -18.11 0.78
N PRO A 31 -8.34 -17.79 0.06
CA PRO A 31 -9.58 -18.51 0.21
C PRO A 31 -9.45 -19.98 -0.18
N GLN A 32 -10.17 -20.87 0.51
CA GLN A 32 -10.08 -22.33 0.32
C GLN A 32 -10.53 -22.82 -1.07
N PHE A 33 -11.27 -21.98 -1.80
CA PHE A 33 -11.69 -22.26 -3.18
C PHE A 33 -10.58 -21.98 -4.22
N VAL A 34 -9.48 -21.33 -3.83
CA VAL A 34 -8.34 -21.10 -4.71
C VAL A 34 -7.37 -22.28 -4.57
N PRO A 35 -7.11 -23.05 -5.65
CA PRO A 35 -6.09 -24.08 -5.65
C PRO A 35 -4.75 -23.53 -5.16
N VAL A 36 -4.09 -24.25 -4.25
CA VAL A 36 -2.77 -23.86 -3.69
C VAL A 36 -1.74 -23.67 -4.80
N GLU A 37 -1.86 -24.43 -5.89
CA GLU A 37 -1.04 -24.33 -7.09
C GLU A 37 -1.10 -22.94 -7.75
N LEU A 38 -2.21 -22.21 -7.61
CA LEU A 38 -2.38 -20.85 -8.11
C LEU A 38 -1.93 -19.77 -7.11
N GLY A 39 -1.29 -20.17 -6.00
CA GLY A 39 -0.80 -19.24 -4.98
C GLY A 39 0.19 -18.19 -5.51
N PHE A 40 0.87 -18.47 -6.62
CA PHE A 40 1.77 -17.51 -7.30
C PHE A 40 1.04 -16.33 -7.95
N LEU A 41 -0.27 -16.42 -8.19
CA LEU A 41 -1.08 -15.32 -8.73
C LEU A 41 -1.46 -14.29 -7.66
N ARG A 42 -0.98 -14.45 -6.42
CA ARG A 42 -1.19 -13.47 -5.36
C ARG A 42 -0.60 -12.12 -5.77
N PRO A 43 -1.42 -11.07 -5.94
CA PRO A 43 -0.90 -9.75 -6.24
C PRO A 43 -0.09 -9.24 -5.05
N ASP A 44 1.00 -8.53 -5.32
CA ASP A 44 1.67 -7.72 -4.32
C ASP A 44 0.85 -6.44 -4.09
N TRP A 45 -0.07 -6.51 -3.14
CA TRP A 45 -1.01 -5.42 -2.84
C TRP A 45 -0.30 -4.14 -2.41
N VAL A 46 0.79 -4.24 -1.65
CA VAL A 46 1.53 -3.07 -1.16
C VAL A 46 2.27 -2.41 -2.30
N ALA A 47 2.92 -3.19 -3.17
CA ALA A 47 3.57 -2.66 -4.37
C ALA A 47 2.55 -1.98 -5.31
N MET A 48 1.37 -2.57 -5.52
CA MET A 48 0.32 -1.95 -6.36
C MET A 48 -0.12 -0.59 -5.81
N VAL A 49 -0.35 -0.50 -4.49
CA VAL A 49 -0.72 0.76 -3.83
C VAL A 49 0.40 1.80 -3.96
N LEU A 50 1.66 1.40 -3.74
CA LEU A 50 2.81 2.29 -3.88
C LEU A 50 2.96 2.81 -5.31
N VAL A 51 2.90 1.92 -6.31
CA VAL A 51 2.98 2.30 -7.73
C VAL A 51 1.89 3.29 -8.09
N TYR A 52 0.65 3.06 -7.63
CA TYR A 52 -0.45 4.01 -7.83
C TYR A 52 -0.12 5.39 -7.26
N TRP A 53 0.34 5.48 -6.02
CA TRP A 53 0.62 6.78 -5.39
C TRP A 53 1.86 7.48 -5.93
N ILE A 54 2.87 6.74 -6.36
CA ILE A 54 4.04 7.31 -7.06
C ILE A 54 3.59 7.98 -8.36
N MET A 55 2.67 7.37 -9.11
CA MET A 55 2.13 7.98 -10.34
C MET A 55 1.19 9.15 -10.04
N ALA A 56 0.31 9.03 -9.04
CA ALA A 56 -0.69 10.05 -8.73
C ALA A 56 -0.10 11.29 -8.03
N LEU A 57 0.84 11.09 -7.11
CA LEU A 57 1.41 12.15 -6.25
C LEU A 57 2.92 11.91 -6.03
N PRO A 58 3.76 12.03 -7.09
CA PRO A 58 5.21 11.77 -7.01
C PRO A 58 5.95 12.72 -6.05
N HIS A 59 5.37 13.89 -5.76
CA HIS A 59 5.92 14.85 -4.81
C HIS A 59 5.67 14.47 -3.34
N ARG A 60 4.83 13.46 -3.07
CA ARG A 60 4.51 12.98 -1.71
C ARG A 60 4.97 11.54 -1.46
N VAL A 61 4.93 10.70 -2.49
CA VAL A 61 5.33 9.28 -2.41
C VAL A 61 6.45 9.05 -3.40
N GLY A 62 7.56 8.48 -2.92
CA GLY A 62 8.75 8.23 -3.71
C GLY A 62 9.56 7.04 -3.16
N ILE A 63 10.86 7.02 -3.48
CA ILE A 63 11.75 5.90 -3.09
C ILE A 63 11.75 5.66 -1.58
N LEU A 64 11.87 6.71 -0.76
CA LEU A 64 11.96 6.56 0.69
C LEU A 64 10.69 5.94 1.31
N THR A 65 9.52 6.37 0.87
CA THR A 65 8.24 5.80 1.34
C THR A 65 8.07 4.35 0.89
N ALA A 66 8.48 4.03 -0.34
CA ALA A 66 8.44 2.66 -0.84
C ALA A 66 9.43 1.75 -0.08
N TRP A 67 10.63 2.24 0.22
CA TRP A 67 11.63 1.51 0.98
C TRP A 67 11.18 1.24 2.43
N LEU A 68 10.62 2.24 3.11
CA LEU A 68 10.05 2.07 4.46
C LEU A 68 8.88 1.10 4.46
N ALA A 69 8.00 1.17 3.45
CA ALA A 69 6.90 0.22 3.29
C ALA A 69 7.42 -1.21 3.03
N GLY A 70 8.51 -1.36 2.27
CA GLY A 70 9.20 -2.64 2.06
C GLY A 70 9.71 -3.24 3.36
N ILE A 71 10.45 -2.47 4.17
CA ILE A 71 10.91 -2.92 5.49
C ILE A 71 9.73 -3.35 6.37
N ALA A 72 8.63 -2.60 6.36
CA ALA A 72 7.46 -2.96 7.14
C ALA A 72 6.84 -4.27 6.65
N VAL A 73 6.82 -4.52 5.34
CA VAL A 73 6.38 -5.81 4.75
C VAL A 73 7.33 -6.94 5.13
N ASP A 74 8.64 -6.75 5.08
CA ASP A 74 9.63 -7.75 5.45
C ASP A 74 9.46 -8.18 6.92
N VAL A 75 9.27 -7.21 7.83
CA VAL A 75 8.98 -7.46 9.25
C VAL A 75 7.65 -8.20 9.44
N LEU A 76 6.61 -7.87 8.66
CA LEU A 76 5.31 -8.53 8.72
C LEU A 76 5.37 -9.99 8.23
N LEU A 77 6.19 -10.26 7.21
CA LEU A 77 6.33 -11.59 6.61
C LEU A 77 7.42 -12.43 7.27
N GLY A 78 8.32 -11.83 8.05
CA GLY A 78 9.42 -12.49 8.74
C GLY A 78 10.52 -13.00 7.79
N SER A 79 10.70 -12.34 6.64
CA SER A 79 11.75 -12.62 5.65
C SER A 79 13.12 -12.09 6.04
#